data_AF-A0A319DD27-F1
#
_entry.id   AF-A0A319DD27-F1
#
_cell.length_a   1.000
_cell.length_b   1.000
_cell.length_c   1.000
_cell.angle_alpha   90.00
_cell.angle_beta   90.00
_cell.angle_gamma   90.00
#
_symmetry.space_group_name_H-M   'P 1'
#
loop_
_entity.id
_entity.type
_entity.pdbx_description
1 polymer ?
#
loop_
_entity_poly.entity_id
_entity_poly.type
_entity_poly.pdbx_seq_one_letter_code
_entity_poly.pdbx_strand_id
1 'polypeptide(L)'
;MRPQPRPRVPSTCRKSCTSSTPCMPATHITTFVEEDYEIAETMSSYWANFAKTLNPNHGGSYAGDLPRWEPNTPQGDQVVMELGDALENIEITSKEKVDFVMEYFSQQISYYGVGGD
;
A
#
# COMPACT_ATOMS: atom_id res chain seq x y z
N MET A 1 -9.85 -29.89 -17.22
CA MET A 1 -10.20 -28.46 -17.37
C MET A 1 -9.12 -27.77 -18.16
N ARG A 2 -9.42 -27.23 -19.35
CA ARG A 2 -8.46 -26.40 -20.11
C ARG A 2 -8.69 -24.93 -19.71
N PRO A 3 -7.64 -24.15 -19.42
CA PRO A 3 -7.80 -22.73 -19.11
C PRO A 3 -8.27 -22.00 -20.38
N GLN A 4 -9.30 -21.17 -20.23
CA GLN A 4 -9.81 -20.36 -21.34
C GLN A 4 -8.78 -19.30 -21.75
N PRO A 5 -8.62 -18.98 -23.04
CA PRO A 5 -7.72 -17.92 -23.48
C PRO A 5 -8.25 -16.55 -23.04
N ARG A 6 -7.37 -15.74 -22.44
CA ARG A 6 -7.69 -14.35 -22.06
C ARG A 6 -8.06 -13.53 -23.31
N PRO A 7 -9.12 -12.70 -23.27
CA PRO A 7 -9.45 -11.82 -24.38
C PRO A 7 -8.31 -10.82 -24.60
N ARG A 8 -7.87 -10.69 -25.86
CA ARG A 8 -6.90 -9.66 -26.26
C ARG A 8 -7.59 -8.31 -26.23
N VAL A 9 -7.09 -7.40 -25.41
CA VAL A 9 -7.52 -6.00 -25.36
C VAL A 9 -7.18 -5.35 -26.71
N PRO A 10 -8.15 -4.80 -27.47
CA PRO A 10 -7.85 -4.13 -28.73
C PRO A 10 -7.05 -2.85 -28.47
N SER A 11 -5.99 -2.63 -29.25
CA SER A 11 -5.05 -1.51 -29.13
C SER A 11 -5.60 -0.14 -29.56
N THR A 12 -6.92 0.07 -29.49
CA THR A 12 -7.58 1.27 -30.04
C THR A 12 -8.06 2.25 -28.99
N CYS A 13 -7.69 2.11 -27.72
CA CYS A 13 -7.88 3.18 -26.74
C CYS A 13 -6.78 4.27 -26.87
N ARG A 14 -6.60 4.79 -28.08
CA ARG A 14 -5.78 5.97 -28.35
C ARG A 14 -6.53 6.79 -29.39
N LYS A 15 -6.86 8.03 -29.02
CA LYS A 15 -7.40 9.14 -29.83
C LYS A 15 -8.93 9.30 -29.82
N SER A 16 -9.44 10.16 -28.93
CA SER A 16 -9.92 11.50 -29.30
C SER A 16 -10.79 12.10 -28.18
N CYS A 17 -10.20 12.94 -27.32
CA CYS A 17 -10.98 13.89 -26.53
C CYS A 17 -11.05 15.19 -27.34
N THR A 18 -12.11 15.36 -28.13
CA THR A 18 -12.47 16.64 -28.74
C THR A 18 -13.85 17.02 -28.22
N SER A 19 -13.92 17.80 -27.14
CA SER A 19 -15.13 18.54 -26.79
C SER A 19 -14.74 19.92 -26.27
N SER A 20 -15.28 20.92 -26.95
CA SER A 20 -15.09 22.37 -26.84
C SER A 20 -15.61 23.01 -25.55
N THR A 21 -15.36 22.40 -24.40
CA THR A 21 -15.47 23.07 -23.10
C THR A 21 -14.18 23.85 -22.88
N PRO A 22 -14.19 25.11 -22.39
CA PRO A 22 -12.97 25.72 -21.89
C PRO A 22 -12.50 24.85 -20.74
N CYS A 23 -11.50 24.01 -21.00
CA CYS A 23 -10.82 23.27 -19.97
C CYS A 23 -10.31 24.33 -18.99
N MET A 24 -10.88 24.37 -17.79
CA MET A 24 -10.18 24.94 -16.62
C MET A 24 -8.71 24.50 -16.75
N PRO A 25 -7.72 25.40 -16.58
CA PRO A 25 -6.33 25.00 -16.74
C PRO A 25 -6.09 23.80 -15.83
N ALA A 26 -5.80 22.66 -16.44
CA ALA A 26 -5.52 21.43 -15.74
C ALA A 26 -4.10 21.55 -15.16
N THR A 27 -3.93 22.39 -14.15
CA THR A 27 -2.66 22.56 -13.44
C THR A 27 -2.42 21.45 -12.42
N HIS A 28 -3.17 20.34 -12.48
CA HIS A 28 -2.96 19.21 -11.58
C HIS A 28 -3.26 17.85 -12.25
N ILE A 29 -2.80 17.67 -13.50
CA ILE A 29 -2.54 16.33 -14.02
C ILE A 29 -1.03 16.12 -13.87
N THR A 30 -0.62 15.71 -12.67
CA THR A 30 0.77 15.35 -12.40
C THR A 30 1.05 14.06 -13.16
N THR A 31 1.78 14.15 -14.26
CA THR A 31 2.36 12.96 -14.89
C THR A 31 3.35 12.36 -13.91
N PHE A 32 3.25 11.05 -13.65
CA PHE A 32 4.23 10.33 -12.85
C PHE A 32 5.64 10.54 -13.40
N VAL A 33 6.57 10.84 -12.50
CA VAL A 33 8.00 10.95 -12.78
C VAL A 33 8.68 9.60 -12.58
N GLU A 34 9.97 9.50 -12.93
CA GLU A 34 10.72 8.24 -12.83
C GLU A 34 10.67 7.66 -11.41
N GLU A 35 10.87 8.50 -10.38
CA GLU A 35 10.80 8.14 -8.97
C GLU A 35 9.49 7.40 -8.61
N ASP A 36 8.35 7.85 -9.14
CA ASP A 36 7.06 7.22 -8.88
C ASP A 36 7.01 5.77 -9.42
N TYR A 37 7.67 5.52 -10.56
CA TYR A 37 7.76 4.19 -11.14
C TYR A 37 8.73 3.29 -10.35
N GLU A 38 9.83 3.84 -9.85
CA GLU A 38 10.78 3.12 -8.99
C GLU A 38 10.12 2.68 -7.67
N ILE A 39 9.37 3.59 -7.03
CA ILE A 39 8.58 3.28 -5.82
C ILE A 39 7.52 2.22 -6.16
N ALA A 40 6.80 2.36 -7.28
CA ALA A 40 5.77 1.40 -7.68
C ALA A 40 6.33 0.00 -7.96
N GLU A 41 7.51 -0.11 -8.59
CA GLU A 41 8.19 -1.39 -8.85
C GLU A 41 8.62 -2.05 -7.54
N THR A 42 9.22 -1.26 -6.64
CA THR A 42 9.63 -1.70 -5.30
C THR A 42 8.43 -2.25 -4.52
N MET A 43 7.34 -1.49 -4.46
CA MET A 43 6.08 -1.88 -3.81
C MET A 43 5.50 -3.16 -4.36
N SER A 44 5.40 -3.23 -5.69
CA SER A 44 4.84 -4.41 -6.38
C SER A 44 5.67 -5.65 -6.11
N SER A 45 7.00 -5.49 -5.99
CA SER A 45 7.93 -6.58 -5.73
C SER A 45 7.78 -7.15 -4.32
N TYR A 46 7.65 -6.30 -3.29
CA TYR A 46 7.35 -6.76 -1.93
C TYR A 46 6.03 -7.54 -1.87
N TRP A 47 4.97 -7.02 -2.52
CA TRP A 47 3.68 -7.69 -2.58
C TRP A 47 3.75 -9.04 -3.29
N ALA A 48 4.45 -9.10 -4.42
CA ALA A 48 4.62 -10.35 -5.18
C ALA A 48 5.44 -11.39 -4.39
N ASN A 49 6.49 -10.96 -3.68
CA ASN A 49 7.28 -11.82 -2.80
C ASN A 49 6.42 -12.38 -1.65
N PHE A 50 5.66 -11.51 -0.97
CA PHE A 50 4.77 -11.92 0.10
C PHE A 50 3.71 -12.93 -0.38
N ALA A 51 3.08 -12.69 -1.54
CA ALA A 51 2.11 -13.61 -2.11
C ALA A 51 2.70 -14.99 -2.45
N LYS A 52 3.99 -15.07 -2.77
CA LYS A 52 4.70 -16.33 -3.08
C LYS A 52 5.15 -17.09 -1.83
N THR A 53 5.67 -16.38 -0.83
CA THR A 53 6.48 -16.99 0.25
C THR A 53 6.02 -16.64 1.66
N LEU A 54 5.03 -15.75 1.80
CA LEU A 54 4.64 -15.10 3.06
C LEU A 54 5.76 -14.27 3.70
N ASN A 55 6.84 -13.96 2.97
CA ASN A 55 7.92 -13.10 3.40
C ASN A 55 8.21 -12.07 2.28
N PRO A 56 8.02 -10.76 2.53
CA PRO A 56 8.18 -9.73 1.50
C PRO A 56 9.62 -9.64 0.98
N ASN A 57 10.60 -10.11 1.75
CA ASN A 57 12.02 -10.07 1.39
C ASN A 57 12.42 -11.24 0.46
N HIS A 58 11.59 -12.28 0.33
CA HIS A 58 11.94 -13.53 -0.36
C HIS A 58 10.94 -13.81 -1.49
N GLY A 59 11.42 -14.04 -2.71
CA GLY A 59 10.55 -14.37 -3.85
C GLY A 59 11.06 -13.92 -5.22
N GLY A 60 12.18 -13.19 -5.25
CA GLY A 60 12.92 -12.84 -6.46
C GLY A 60 12.09 -12.04 -7.46
N SER A 61 11.13 -11.24 -7.00
CA SER A 61 10.26 -10.45 -7.87
C SER A 61 10.86 -9.11 -8.30
N TYR A 62 11.94 -8.69 -7.65
CA TYR A 62 12.68 -7.47 -7.98
C TYR A 62 13.94 -7.81 -8.76
N ALA A 63 14.34 -6.96 -9.71
CA ALA A 63 15.51 -7.17 -10.54
C ALA A 63 16.85 -6.99 -9.79
N GLY A 64 16.83 -6.34 -8.62
CA GLY A 64 17.98 -6.15 -7.75
C GLY A 64 17.69 -6.56 -6.30
N ASP A 65 18.40 -5.94 -5.37
CA ASP A 65 18.18 -6.11 -3.94
C ASP A 65 17.14 -5.10 -3.43
N LEU A 66 16.24 -5.59 -2.56
CA LEU A 66 15.31 -4.75 -1.83
C LEU A 66 15.87 -4.46 -0.43
N PRO A 67 15.65 -3.26 0.13
CA PRO A 67 15.86 -3.01 1.54
C PRO A 67 15.15 -4.07 2.40
N ARG A 68 15.71 -4.39 3.56
CA ARG A 68 15.11 -5.43 4.40
C ARG A 68 13.91 -4.87 5.16
N TRP A 69 12.73 -5.44 4.93
CA TRP A 69 11.55 -5.21 5.76
C TRP A 69 11.57 -6.12 6.97
N GLU A 70 11.79 -5.53 8.16
CA GLU A 70 11.82 -6.25 9.43
C GLU A 70 10.41 -6.70 9.86
N PRO A 71 10.27 -7.89 10.44
CA PRO A 71 8.99 -8.37 10.93
C PRO A 71 8.54 -7.54 12.15
N ASN A 72 7.26 -7.17 12.16
CA ASN A 72 6.65 -6.57 13.34
C ASN A 72 6.40 -7.68 14.38
N THR A 73 7.00 -7.54 15.57
CA THR A 73 6.89 -8.55 16.63
C THR A 73 6.25 -7.96 17.89
N PRO A 74 5.38 -8.71 18.60
CA PRO A 74 4.75 -8.19 19.82
C PRO A 74 5.73 -7.87 20.96
N GLN A 75 6.93 -8.46 20.93
CA GLN A 75 7.97 -8.30 21.95
C GLN A 75 9.14 -7.40 21.52
N GLY A 76 9.18 -6.97 20.25
CA GLY A 76 10.22 -6.10 19.70
C GLY A 76 9.68 -4.74 19.28
N ASP A 77 10.50 -3.99 18.55
CA ASP A 77 10.11 -2.67 18.06
C ASP A 77 8.96 -2.82 17.05
N GLN A 78 7.89 -2.04 17.26
CA GLN A 78 6.73 -2.00 16.38
C GLN A 78 7.07 -1.16 15.15
N VAL A 79 7.85 -1.78 14.25
CA VAL A 79 8.32 -1.16 13.03
C VAL A 79 7.39 -1.43 11.86
N VAL A 80 7.38 -0.48 10.93
CA VAL A 80 6.77 -0.57 9.61
C VAL A 80 7.79 -0.14 8.57
N MET A 81 7.64 -0.59 7.33
CA MET A 81 8.44 -0.09 6.22
C MET A 81 7.82 1.22 5.72
N GLU A 82 8.62 2.28 5.70
CA GLU A 82 8.31 3.50 4.96
C GLU A 82 8.48 3.22 3.47
N LEU A 83 7.51 3.67 2.67
CA LEU A 83 7.45 3.43 1.23
C LEU A 83 7.10 4.76 0.55
N GLY A 84 8.13 5.56 0.28
CA GLY A 84 7.99 6.91 -0.26
C GLY A 84 9.36 7.57 -0.39
N ASP A 85 9.54 8.70 0.29
CA ASP A 85 10.81 9.44 0.33
C ASP A 85 11.97 8.58 0.87
N ALA A 86 11.66 7.59 1.72
CA ALA A 86 12.57 6.55 2.16
C ALA A 86 11.99 5.14 1.93
N LEU A 87 12.89 4.15 1.98
CA LEU A 87 12.62 2.72 1.90
C LEU A 87 13.25 1.99 3.09
N GLU A 88 12.89 2.41 4.31
CA GLU A 88 13.48 1.92 5.55
C GLU A 88 12.46 1.57 6.63
N ASN A 89 12.92 0.87 7.67
CA ASN A 89 12.07 0.54 8.82
C ASN A 89 11.97 1.76 9.74
N ILE A 90 10.75 2.22 9.98
CA ILE A 90 10.44 3.30 10.92
C ILE A 90 9.56 2.78 12.05
N GLU A 91 9.67 3.38 13.22
CA GLU A 91 8.74 3.14 14.33
C GLU A 91 7.39 3.82 14.04
N ILE A 92 6.28 3.11 14.26
CA ILE A 92 4.93 3.67 14.04
C ILE A 92 4.70 4.89 14.94
N THR A 93 4.92 4.70 16.23
CA THR A 93 4.79 5.72 17.27
C THR A 93 5.28 5.16 18.61
N SER A 94 5.37 6.01 19.63
CA SER A 94 5.78 5.56 20.95
C SER A 94 4.70 4.69 21.62
N LYS A 95 5.14 3.70 22.41
CA LYS A 95 4.23 2.76 23.08
C LYS A 95 3.18 3.47 23.94
N GLU A 96 3.53 4.59 24.58
CA GLU A 96 2.62 5.36 25.44
C GLU A 96 1.42 5.90 24.67
N LYS A 97 1.62 6.32 23.42
CA LYS A 97 0.53 6.81 22.57
C LYS A 97 -0.39 5.68 22.12
N VAL A 98 0.19 4.53 21.77
CA VAL A 98 -0.60 3.32 21.44
C VAL A 98 -1.43 2.91 22.65
N ASP A 99 -0.81 2.79 23.83
CA ASP A 99 -1.48 2.38 25.06
C ASP A 99 -2.59 3.36 25.45
N PHE A 100 -2.33 4.67 25.35
CA PHE A 100 -3.34 5.69 25.60
C PHE A 100 -4.57 5.54 24.70
N VAL A 101 -4.37 5.37 23.39
CA VAL A 101 -5.46 5.22 22.43
C VAL A 101 -6.24 3.93 22.71
N MET A 102 -5.54 2.81 22.95
CA MET A 102 -6.16 1.52 23.25
C MET A 102 -6.95 1.56 24.56
N GLU A 103 -6.42 2.19 25.61
CA GLU A 103 -7.10 2.38 26.88
C GLU A 103 -8.36 3.25 26.71
N TYR A 104 -8.25 4.37 25.98
CA TYR A 104 -9.38 5.26 25.72
C TYR A 104 -10.53 4.55 24.99
N PHE A 105 -10.23 3.77 23.94
CA PHE A 105 -11.25 3.05 23.19
C PHE A 105 -11.83 1.85 23.94
N SER A 106 -11.07 1.23 24.85
CA SER A 106 -11.57 0.11 25.67
C SER A 106 -12.70 0.51 26.62
N GLN A 107 -12.79 1.79 26.98
CA GLN A 107 -13.82 2.33 27.88
C GLN A 107 -15.14 2.64 27.16
N GLN A 108 -15.19 2.55 25.83
CA GLN A 108 -16.38 2.86 25.08
C GLN A 108 -17.45 1.79 25.28
N ILE A 109 -18.58 2.19 25.86
CA ILE A 109 -19.77 1.36 26.02
C ILE A 109 -20.61 1.49 24.74
N SER A 110 -21.02 0.36 24.16
CA SER A 110 -21.91 0.41 23.00
C SER A 110 -23.26 1.02 23.40
N TYR A 111 -23.74 1.98 22.62
CA TYR A 111 -25.01 2.70 22.88
C TYR A 111 -26.23 1.75 22.96
N TYR A 112 -26.17 0.57 22.35
CA TYR A 112 -27.25 -0.44 22.37
C TYR A 112 -27.10 -1.51 23.48
N GLY A 113 -26.17 -1.34 24.43
CA GLY A 113 -25.80 -2.37 25.41
C GLY A 113 -26.40 -2.25 26.81
N VAL A 114 -27.37 -1.35 27.05
CA VAL A 114 -28.01 -1.20 28.37
C VAL A 114 -29.52 -1.32 28.20
N GLY A 115 -30.03 -2.55 28.15
CA GLY A 115 -31.45 -2.84 27.97
C GLY A 115 -31.73 -4.32 27.78
N GLY A 116 -31.38 -5.13 28.77
CA GLY A 116 -31.65 -6.56 28.80
C GLY A 116 -31.28 -7.13 30.16
N ASP A 117 -32.17 -6.86 31.12
CA ASP A 117 -32.54 -7.63 32.31
C ASP A 117 -31.48 -8.56 32.95
#